data_AF-A0AAD5GVF1-F1
#
_entry.id   AF-A0AAD5GVF1-F1
#
_cell.length_a   1.000
_cell.length_b   1.000
_cell.length_c   1.000
_cell.angle_alpha   90.00
_cell.angle_beta   90.00
_cell.angle_gamma   90.00
#
_symmetry.space_group_name_H-M   'P 1'
#
loop_
_entity.id
_entity.type
_entity.pdbx_description
1 polymer ?
#
loop_
_entity_poly.entity_id
_entity_poly.type
_entity_poly.pdbx_seq_one_letter_code
_entity_poly.pdbx_strand_id
1 'polypeptide(L)' 'MEFLRDVDDPLKTTDQCRRLGLIVCRGTAVMLVSPTDGTEEIANPFIQPDGA' A
#
# COMPACT_ATOMS: atom_id res chain seq x y z
N MET A 1 5.29 -4.31 -5.25
CA MET A 1 4.76 -5.32 -4.32
C MET A 1 3.25 -5.27 -4.42
N GLU A 2 2.54 -6.39 -4.54
CA GLU A 2 1.07 -6.37 -4.42
C GLU A 2 0.66 -6.96 -3.07
N PHE A 3 -0.31 -6.30 -2.44
CA PHE A 3 -0.89 -6.70 -1.16
C PHE A 3 -2.27 -7.31 -1.41
N LEU A 4 -2.56 -8.45 -0.78
CA LEU A 4 -3.86 -9.10 -0.86
C LEU A 4 -4.89 -8.23 -0.13
N ARG A 5 -6.10 -8.18 -0.69
CA ARG A 5 -7.25 -7.50 -0.08
C ARG A 5 -7.92 -8.40 0.94
N ASP A 6 -8.52 -7.78 1.96
CA ASP A 6 -9.35 -8.47 2.93
C ASP A 6 -10.57 -9.12 2.24
N VAL A 7 -10.97 -10.30 2.71
CA VAL A 7 -12.07 -11.08 2.12
C VAL A 7 -13.42 -10.46 2.47
N ASP A 8 -13.52 -9.87 3.66
CA ASP A 8 -14.74 -9.25 4.18
C ASP A 8 -14.84 -7.77 3.79
N ASP A 9 -13.70 -7.08 3.56
CA ASP A 9 -13.65 -5.68 3.11
C ASP A 9 -12.66 -5.45 1.95
N PRO A 10 -13.14 -5.39 0.69
CA PRO A 10 -12.30 -5.18 -0.49
C PRO A 10 -11.57 -3.83 -0.55
N LEU A 11 -11.93 -2.85 0.29
CA LEU A 11 -11.24 -1.56 0.36
C LEU A 11 -10.03 -1.59 1.30
N LYS A 12 -9.87 -2.65 2.09
CA LYS A 12 -8.76 -2.84 3.01
C LYS A 12 -7.72 -3.80 2.43
N THR A 13 -6.46 -3.39 2.45
CA THR A 13 -5.32 -4.26 2.15
C THR A 13 -4.81 -4.95 3.42
N THR A 14 -4.23 -6.13 3.24
CA THR A 14 -3.55 -6.93 4.28
C THR A 14 -2.04 -6.87 4.07
N ASP A 15 -1.26 -7.36 5.04
CA ASP A 15 0.21 -7.45 4.90
C ASP A 15 0.68 -8.64 4.06
N GLN A 16 -0.25 -9.48 3.60
CA GLN A 16 0.08 -10.65 2.80
C GLN A 16 0.39 -10.26 1.36
N CYS A 17 1.49 -10.78 0.84
CA CYS A 17 1.95 -10.51 -0.52
C CYS A 17 2.02 -11.80 -1.35
N ARG A 18 1.81 -11.68 -2.66
CA ARG A 18 2.05 -12.78 -3.61
C ARG A 18 2.99 -12.36 -4.75
N ARG A 19 3.69 -13.34 -5.30
CA ARG A 19 4.61 -13.13 -6.43
C ARG A 19 3.86 -13.25 -7.76
N LEU A 20 4.01 -12.24 -8.60
CA LEU A 20 3.32 -12.17 -9.89
C LEU A 20 4.21 -12.48 -11.11
N GLY A 21 5.53 -12.36 -10.96
CA GLY A 21 6.44 -12.45 -12.11
C GLY A 21 6.40 -11.19 -12.98
N LEU A 22 6.47 -11.36 -14.30
CA LEU A 22 6.34 -10.26 -15.27
C LEU A 22 4.86 -9.97 -15.51
N ILE A 23 4.47 -8.71 -15.39
CA ILE A 23 3.08 -8.27 -15.56
C ILE A 23 2.98 -7.10 -16.53
N VAL A 24 1.76 -6.85 -17.03
CA VAL A 24 1.40 -5.63 -17.74
C VAL A 24 0.32 -4.91 -16.94
N CYS A 25 0.56 -3.66 -16.57
CA CYS A 25 -0.42 -2.83 -15.87
C CYS A 25 -1.36 -2.15 -16.88
N ARG A 26 -2.66 -2.14 -16.60
CA ARG A 26 -3.64 -1.38 -17.40
C ARG A 26 -3.56 0.10 -17.03
N GLY A 27 -3.11 0.95 -17.95
CA GLY A 27 -2.90 2.38 -17.69
C GLY A 27 -4.11 3.12 -17.11
N THR A 28 -5.32 2.82 -17.56
CA THR A 28 -6.54 3.45 -17.03
C THR A 28 -6.88 3.09 -15.58
N ALA A 29 -6.20 2.10 -15.00
CA ALA A 29 -6.37 1.69 -13.60
C ALA A 29 -5.22 2.17 -12.71
N VAL A 30 -4.15 2.75 -13.27
CA VAL A 30 -3.00 3.25 -12.52
C VAL A 30 -3.29 4.69 -12.11
N MET A 31 -3.26 4.97 -10.80
CA MET A 31 -3.52 6.31 -10.26
C MET A 31 -2.25 7.06 -9.89
N LEU A 32 -1.23 6.36 -9.38
CA LEU A 32 0.04 6.93 -8.92
C LEU A 32 1.20 6.01 -9.31
N VAL A 33 2.32 6.64 -9.67
CA VAL A 33 3.62 5.99 -9.83
C VAL A 33 4.64 6.80 -9.05
N SER A 34 5.37 6.14 -8.15
CA SER A 34 6.46 6.72 -7.36
C SER A 34 7.63 5.74 -7.28
N PRO A 35 8.87 6.25 -7.10
CA PRO A 35 9.99 5.38 -6.77
C PRO A 35 9.75 4.73 -5.40
N THR A 36 10.18 3.48 -5.25
CA THR A 36 10.12 2.77 -3.96
C THR A 36 11.30 3.12 -3.06
N ASP A 37 12.46 3.40 -3.65
CA ASP A 37 13.65 3.79 -2.90
C ASP A 37 13.46 5.19 -2.32
N GLY A 38 13.77 5.34 -1.03
CA GLY A 38 13.50 6.56 -0.27
C GLY A 38 12.05 6.75 0.20
N THR A 39 11.16 5.76 0.00
CA THR A 39 9.82 5.76 0.59
C THR A 39 9.72 4.74 1.72
N GLU A 40 9.20 5.18 2.86
CA GLU A 40 8.89 4.32 3.99
C GLU A 40 7.51 4.69 4.57
N GLU A 41 6.82 3.69 5.12
CA GLU A 41 5.62 3.93 5.89
C GLU A 41 5.99 4.53 7.25
N ILE A 42 5.32 5.61 7.63
CA ILE A 42 5.55 6.30 8.90
C ILE A 42 4.30 6.30 9.75
N ALA A 43 4.48 6.38 11.06
CA ALA A 43 3.39 6.67 11.98
C ALA A 43 2.76 8.03 11.64
N ASN A 44 1.46 8.18 11.92
CA ASN A 44 0.76 9.44 11.70
C ASN A 44 1.45 10.57 12.48
N PRO A 45 1.99 11.60 11.79
CA PRO A 45 2.82 12.63 12.43
C PRO A 45 2.01 13.63 13.28
N PHE A 46 0.67 13.52 13.27
CA PHE A 46 -0.23 14.38 14.03
C PHE A 46 -0.79 13.72 15.29
N ILE A 47 -0.48 12.45 15.54
CA ILE A 47 -0.81 11.83 16.83
C ILE A 47 0.07 12.50 17.88
N GLN A 48 -0.55 13.31 18.73
CA GLN A 48 0.13 13.82 19.91
C GLN A 48 0.45 12.63 20.83
N PRO A 49 1.66 12.55 21.40
CA PRO A 49 1.94 11.56 22.44
C PRO A 49 0.93 11.80 23.59
N ASP A 50 0.37 10.71 24.13
CA ASP A 50 -0.63 10.79 25.21
C ASP A 50 -0.16 11.74 26.33
N GLY A 51 -0.81 12.92 26.44
CA GLY A 51 -0.56 13.89 27.52
C GLY A 51 0.02 15.25 27.13
N ALA A 52 -0.22 15.77 25.92
CA ALA A 52 0.01 17.19 25.59
C ALA A 52 -1.27 18.03 25.74
#